data_AF-A0A1H8XPN2-F1
#
_entry.id   AF-A0A1H8XPN2-F1
#
_cell.length_a   1.000
_cell.length_b   1.000
_cell.length_c   1.000
_cell.angle_alpha   90.00
_cell.angle_beta   90.00
_cell.angle_gamma   90.00
#
_symmetry.space_group_name_H-M   'P 1'
#
loop_
_entity.id
_entity.type
_entity.pdbx_description
1 polymer ?
#
loop_
_entity_poly.entity_id
_entity_poly.type
_entity_poly.pdbx_seq_one_letter_code
_entity_poly.pdbx_strand_id
1 'polypeptide(L)'
;MRNTIVRRAGLVGAVLVAGGVFAGVGTAQAGTPTGAAAASGTTAATPATAATPATAAGTADLGEAGFTKGSTTVTVPTLAPCAVEGPVSATASPVSKTGLTFGGGTTTCDTTVTDPGNDLTTTTSTANGKNFELSALVSVGGPRVRLSSYTVTCTATQTQTSANWTFSGLGGITGLPSPMPANYTKPLTKSNGTALANAVFNTQTLPGDGSISLTMLRFDFLPASGITGSVTVGRTACSPTP
;
A
#
# COMPACT_ATOMS: atom_id res chain seq x y z
N MET A 1 10.32 -18.43 14.57
CA MET A 1 10.68 -17.49 13.48
C MET A 1 10.98 -16.15 14.13
N ARG A 2 12.18 -15.58 13.93
CA ARG A 2 12.61 -14.38 14.65
C ARG A 2 12.04 -13.13 13.96
N ASN A 3 11.36 -12.28 14.73
CA ASN A 3 10.77 -11.00 14.30
C ASN A 3 11.83 -10.05 13.76
N THR A 4 11.61 -9.48 12.59
CA THR A 4 12.41 -8.37 12.07
C THR A 4 11.82 -7.07 12.59
N ILE A 5 12.35 -6.57 13.71
CA ILE A 5 11.97 -5.27 14.27
C ILE A 5 12.83 -4.20 13.61
N VAL A 6 12.26 -3.39 12.72
CA VAL A 6 12.93 -2.19 12.20
C VAL A 6 12.52 -1.01 13.08
N ARG A 7 13.48 -0.44 13.80
CA ARG A 7 13.33 0.81 14.56
C ARG A 7 14.14 1.90 13.86
N ARG A 8 13.53 3.04 13.56
CA ARG A 8 14.28 4.26 13.22
C ARG A 8 13.80 5.40 14.10
N ALA A 9 14.74 5.95 14.88
CA ALA A 9 14.59 7.24 15.54
C ALA A 9 14.75 8.33 14.47
N GLY A 10 13.76 9.22 14.36
CA GLY A 10 13.82 10.36 13.45
C GLY A 10 14.85 11.38 13.91
N LEU A 11 15.80 11.72 13.04
CA LEU A 11 16.69 12.86 13.20
C LEU A 11 16.19 13.96 12.26
N VAL A 12 15.69 15.06 12.83
CA VAL A 12 15.18 16.22 12.11
C VAL A 12 16.36 16.99 11.52
N GLY A 13 16.51 16.93 10.20
CA GLY A 13 17.47 17.74 9.44
C GLY A 13 16.73 18.66 8.50
N ALA A 14 16.54 19.93 8.90
CA ALA A 14 16.02 20.98 8.05
C ALA A 14 17.07 21.33 6.97
N VAL A 15 16.72 21.17 5.70
CA VAL A 15 17.51 21.67 4.56
C VAL A 15 16.70 22.73 3.83
N LEU A 16 17.13 23.97 3.98
CA LEU A 16 16.74 25.11 3.15
C LEU A 16 17.43 24.99 1.78
N VAL A 17 16.65 24.91 0.70
CA VAL A 17 17.17 25.12 -0.66
C VAL A 17 16.53 26.38 -1.24
N ALA A 18 17.38 27.36 -1.48
CA ALA A 18 17.07 28.63 -2.12
C ALA A 18 17.30 28.53 -3.64
N GLY A 19 16.48 29.27 -4.39
CA GLY A 19 16.88 29.90 -5.66
C GLY A 19 16.69 29.07 -6.93
N GLY A 20 15.74 29.50 -7.77
CA GLY A 20 15.58 29.03 -9.15
C GLY A 20 14.79 30.02 -9.98
N VAL A 21 15.49 30.99 -10.55
CA VAL A 21 15.00 32.00 -11.50
C VAL A 21 14.68 31.32 -12.83
N PHE A 22 13.46 31.51 -13.35
CA PHE A 22 13.15 31.27 -14.77
C PHE A 22 12.41 32.48 -15.35
N ALA A 23 13.12 33.22 -16.19
CA ALA A 23 12.56 34.17 -17.14
C ALA A 23 12.17 33.42 -18.41
N GLY A 24 10.91 33.54 -18.82
CA GLY A 24 10.37 32.97 -20.06
C GLY A 24 9.49 34.01 -20.77
N VAL A 25 10.07 34.65 -21.77
CA VAL A 25 9.45 35.58 -22.72
C VAL A 25 8.52 34.84 -23.67
N GLY A 26 7.30 35.38 -23.87
CA GLY A 26 6.34 34.89 -24.87
C GLY A 26 5.37 36.00 -25.27
N THR A 27 5.24 36.23 -26.57
CA THR A 27 4.74 37.44 -27.24
C THR A 27 3.22 37.55 -27.38
N ALA A 28 2.76 38.80 -27.28
CA ALA A 28 1.53 39.45 -27.75
C ALA A 28 0.53 38.71 -28.66
N GLN A 29 -0.77 38.98 -28.41
CA GLN A 29 -1.70 39.34 -29.49
C GLN A 29 -2.80 40.29 -28.97
N ALA A 30 -2.99 41.39 -29.68
CA ALA A 30 -3.90 42.49 -29.37
C ALA A 30 -5.31 42.27 -29.95
N GLY A 31 -6.31 42.76 -29.23
CA GLY A 31 -7.68 42.93 -29.70
C GLY A 31 -8.44 43.90 -28.78
N THR A 32 -8.72 45.10 -29.27
CA THR A 32 -9.68 46.09 -28.72
C THR A 32 -10.88 46.12 -29.69
N PRO A 33 -12.13 46.40 -29.25
CA PRO A 33 -12.45 47.76 -28.78
C PRO A 33 -13.62 47.95 -27.76
N THR A 34 -13.57 49.12 -27.11
CA THR A 34 -14.67 49.96 -26.57
C THR A 34 -15.70 49.41 -25.58
N GLY A 35 -15.61 49.89 -24.33
CA GLY A 35 -16.75 50.53 -23.67
C GLY A 35 -17.05 50.13 -22.21
N ALA A 36 -17.13 51.16 -21.35
CA ALA A 36 -17.71 51.20 -20.00
C ALA A 36 -16.82 50.81 -18.80
N ALA A 37 -16.55 51.84 -17.98
CA ALA A 37 -15.83 51.80 -16.72
C ALA A 37 -16.64 51.13 -15.60
N ALA A 38 -16.01 50.20 -14.86
CA ALA A 38 -16.40 49.82 -13.50
C ALA A 38 -15.21 49.20 -12.75
N ALA A 39 -14.81 49.89 -11.67
CA ALA A 39 -14.04 49.44 -10.49
C ALA A 39 -13.09 48.23 -10.61
N SER A 40 -11.79 48.52 -10.63
CA SER A 40 -10.68 47.58 -10.42
C SER A 40 -10.68 47.05 -8.98
N GLY A 41 -11.35 45.92 -8.74
CA GLY A 41 -11.16 45.09 -7.56
C GLY A 41 -10.08 44.05 -7.83
N THR A 42 -8.84 44.30 -7.40
CA THR A 42 -7.77 43.31 -7.43
C THR A 42 -8.03 42.26 -6.35
N THR A 43 -8.75 41.19 -6.69
CA THR A 43 -8.80 39.99 -5.84
C THR A 43 -7.44 39.31 -5.92
N ALA A 44 -6.64 39.48 -4.86
CA ALA A 44 -5.41 38.71 -4.66
C ALA A 44 -5.79 37.22 -4.61
N ALA A 45 -5.38 36.47 -5.63
CA ALA A 45 -5.46 35.02 -5.61
C ALA A 45 -4.47 34.51 -4.55
N THR A 46 -4.97 34.15 -3.38
CA THR A 46 -4.19 33.39 -2.39
C THR A 46 -3.73 32.09 -3.03
N PRO A 47 -2.43 31.77 -3.05
CA PRO A 47 -1.96 30.49 -3.54
C PRO A 47 -2.55 29.40 -2.66
N ALA A 48 -3.36 28.52 -3.26
CA ALA A 48 -3.79 27.29 -2.62
C ALA A 48 -2.55 26.42 -2.43
N THR A 49 -2.02 26.39 -1.21
CA THR A 49 -1.08 25.36 -0.78
C THR A 49 -1.80 24.03 -0.99
N ALA A 50 -1.33 23.25 -1.96
CA ALA A 50 -1.76 21.87 -2.12
C ALA A 50 -1.44 21.17 -0.80
N ALA A 51 -2.48 20.90 0.00
CA ALA A 51 -2.35 20.09 1.19
C ALA A 51 -1.75 18.76 0.74
N THR A 52 -0.54 18.46 1.25
CA THR A 52 0.02 17.12 1.12
C THR A 52 -1.06 16.17 1.65
N PRO A 53 -1.49 15.15 0.87
CA PRO A 53 -2.49 14.21 1.34
C PRO A 53 -2.07 13.72 2.72
N ALA A 54 -2.91 13.96 3.74
CA ALA A 54 -2.62 13.49 5.07
C ALA A 54 -2.42 11.97 4.99
N THR A 55 -1.20 11.51 5.24
CA THR A 55 -0.92 10.09 5.27
C THR A 55 -1.82 9.48 6.34
N ALA A 56 -2.62 8.48 5.97
CA ALA A 56 -3.64 7.95 6.85
C ALA A 56 -3.01 7.46 8.17
N ALA A 57 -3.52 7.96 9.30
CA ALA A 57 -2.94 7.73 10.63
C ALA A 57 -2.81 6.23 10.99
N GLY A 58 -3.72 5.40 10.46
CA GLY A 58 -3.62 3.95 10.47
C GLY A 58 -4.66 3.32 9.56
N THR A 59 -4.25 2.41 8.67
CA THR A 59 -5.13 1.62 7.80
C THR A 59 -4.65 0.19 7.69
N ALA A 60 -5.59 -0.75 7.48
CA ALA A 60 -5.28 -2.13 7.14
C ALA A 60 -6.35 -2.76 6.25
N ASP A 61 -5.92 -3.67 5.37
CA ASP A 61 -6.81 -4.49 4.55
C ASP A 61 -6.23 -5.89 4.32
N LEU A 62 -7.12 -6.87 4.11
CA LEU A 62 -6.73 -8.25 3.83
C LEU A 62 -6.14 -8.41 2.42
N GLY A 63 -6.41 -7.46 1.54
CA GLY A 63 -5.96 -7.47 0.15
C GLY A 63 -7.08 -7.20 -0.84
N GLU A 64 -6.70 -7.21 -2.11
CA GLU A 64 -7.56 -6.94 -3.25
C GLU A 64 -6.99 -7.64 -4.49
N ALA A 65 -7.79 -7.76 -5.52
CA ALA A 65 -7.32 -8.32 -6.79
C ALA A 65 -8.00 -7.65 -7.97
N GLY A 66 -7.22 -7.40 -9.00
CA GLY A 66 -7.70 -6.95 -10.29
C GLY A 66 -6.84 -7.55 -11.38
N PHE A 67 -7.33 -8.59 -12.04
CA PHE A 67 -6.61 -9.21 -13.14
C PHE A 67 -7.54 -9.71 -14.25
N THR A 68 -7.03 -9.74 -15.47
CA THR A 68 -7.75 -10.20 -16.65
C THR A 68 -6.99 -11.34 -17.30
N LYS A 69 -7.71 -12.40 -17.67
CA LYS A 69 -7.19 -13.58 -18.35
C LYS A 69 -8.06 -13.90 -19.55
N GLY A 70 -7.52 -13.71 -20.76
CA GLY A 70 -8.33 -13.74 -21.99
C GLY A 70 -9.45 -12.70 -21.90
N SER A 71 -10.70 -13.14 -22.04
CA SER A 71 -11.90 -12.30 -21.92
C SER A 71 -12.49 -12.23 -20.50
N THR A 72 -11.91 -12.94 -19.52
CA THR A 72 -12.42 -12.99 -18.15
C THR A 72 -11.69 -12.00 -17.26
N THR A 73 -12.40 -11.01 -16.74
CA THR A 73 -11.90 -10.09 -15.72
C THR A 73 -12.34 -10.53 -14.33
N VAL A 74 -11.38 -10.64 -13.43
CA VAL A 74 -11.59 -10.93 -12.01
C VAL A 74 -11.26 -9.69 -11.22
N THR A 75 -12.27 -9.15 -10.55
CA THR A 75 -12.13 -8.04 -9.61
C THR A 75 -12.63 -8.48 -8.24
N VAL A 76 -11.77 -8.31 -7.24
CA VAL A 76 -12.09 -8.46 -5.83
C VAL A 76 -11.79 -7.11 -5.20
N PRO A 77 -12.82 -6.41 -4.67
CA PRO A 77 -12.60 -5.13 -4.00
C PRO A 77 -11.77 -5.35 -2.72
N THR A 78 -11.25 -4.27 -2.17
CA THR A 78 -10.51 -4.28 -0.90
C THR A 78 -11.31 -4.99 0.19
N LEU A 79 -10.72 -6.04 0.77
CA LEU A 79 -11.38 -6.91 1.74
C LEU A 79 -11.13 -6.45 3.17
N ALA A 80 -12.23 -6.25 3.91
CA ALA A 80 -12.24 -5.78 5.30
C ALA A 80 -11.32 -4.57 5.51
N PRO A 81 -11.55 -3.42 4.85
CA PRO A 81 -10.76 -2.24 5.14
C PRO A 81 -11.06 -1.75 6.58
N CYS A 82 -10.02 -1.47 7.35
CA CYS A 82 -10.11 -0.66 8.56
C CYS A 82 -9.31 0.62 8.43
N ALA A 83 -9.73 1.64 9.17
CA ALA A 83 -9.01 2.89 9.32
C ALA A 83 -9.29 3.48 10.70
N VAL A 84 -8.34 4.23 11.27
CA VAL A 84 -8.54 4.94 12.55
C VAL A 84 -9.59 6.05 12.45
N GLU A 85 -9.68 6.71 11.29
CA GLU A 85 -10.72 7.71 10.95
C GLU A 85 -11.96 7.07 10.31
N GLY A 86 -12.10 5.75 10.37
CA GLY A 86 -13.15 4.98 9.71
C GLY A 86 -13.60 3.79 10.54
N PRO A 87 -14.06 2.69 9.91
CA PRO A 87 -14.32 1.46 10.64
C PRO A 87 -13.03 0.98 11.32
N VAL A 88 -13.01 1.03 12.65
CA VAL A 88 -11.87 0.56 13.47
C VAL A 88 -11.70 -0.95 13.44
N SER A 89 -12.70 -1.69 12.95
CA SER A 89 -12.55 -3.10 12.64
C SER A 89 -13.47 -3.50 11.49
N ALA A 90 -13.05 -4.50 10.72
CA ALA A 90 -13.88 -5.10 9.69
C ALA A 90 -13.60 -6.61 9.60
N THR A 91 -14.61 -7.36 9.14
CA THR A 91 -14.50 -8.79 8.88
C THR A 91 -14.93 -9.06 7.45
N ALA A 92 -14.15 -9.87 6.73
CA ALA A 92 -14.51 -10.34 5.39
C ALA A 92 -14.83 -11.83 5.43
N SER A 93 -15.95 -12.21 4.82
CA SER A 93 -16.24 -13.60 4.51
C SER A 93 -15.33 -14.12 3.39
N PRO A 94 -15.15 -15.45 3.25
CA PRO A 94 -14.38 -16.02 2.15
C PRO A 94 -14.92 -15.58 0.78
N VAL A 95 -14.02 -15.15 -0.11
CA VAL A 95 -14.32 -14.78 -1.50
C VAL A 95 -13.57 -15.72 -2.42
N SER A 96 -14.29 -16.41 -3.29
CA SER A 96 -13.71 -17.30 -4.31
C SER A 96 -14.13 -16.84 -5.70
N LYS A 97 -13.15 -16.64 -6.58
CA LYS A 97 -13.29 -16.31 -7.99
C LYS A 97 -12.41 -17.26 -8.80
N THR A 98 -12.60 -17.29 -10.12
CA THR A 98 -11.79 -18.16 -10.99
C THR A 98 -10.31 -17.87 -10.84
N GLY A 99 -9.54 -18.85 -10.33
CA GLY A 99 -8.10 -18.73 -10.16
C GLY A 99 -7.64 -17.98 -8.90
N LEU A 100 -8.55 -17.58 -8.01
CA LEU A 100 -8.23 -16.79 -6.82
C LEU A 100 -9.22 -17.06 -5.67
N THR A 101 -8.71 -17.31 -4.48
CA THR A 101 -9.51 -17.41 -3.26
C THR A 101 -8.88 -16.62 -2.13
N PHE A 102 -9.67 -15.78 -1.47
CA PHE A 102 -9.37 -15.21 -0.16
C PHE A 102 -10.24 -15.93 0.87
N GLY A 103 -9.64 -16.57 1.88
CA GLY A 103 -10.38 -17.31 2.91
C GLY A 103 -11.04 -16.45 3.99
N GLY A 104 -11.17 -15.15 3.75
CA GLY A 104 -11.65 -14.18 4.73
C GLY A 104 -10.63 -13.85 5.82
N GLY A 105 -11.08 -13.10 6.81
CA GLY A 105 -10.21 -12.60 7.86
C GLY A 105 -10.80 -11.41 8.60
N THR A 106 -10.01 -10.82 9.48
CA THR A 106 -10.36 -9.64 10.25
C THR A 106 -9.27 -8.58 10.14
N THR A 107 -9.68 -7.32 10.21
CA THR A 107 -8.79 -6.19 10.35
C THR A 107 -9.20 -5.35 11.55
N THR A 108 -8.22 -4.73 12.19
CA THR A 108 -8.40 -3.87 13.36
C THR A 108 -7.45 -2.69 13.28
N CYS A 109 -7.96 -1.49 13.47
CA CYS A 109 -7.25 -0.23 13.47
C CYS A 109 -7.64 0.50 14.76
N ASP A 110 -6.73 0.54 15.72
CA ASP A 110 -6.97 1.04 17.08
C ASP A 110 -5.97 2.15 17.40
N THR A 111 -6.41 3.19 18.12
CA THR A 111 -5.55 4.23 18.67
C THR A 111 -5.80 4.31 20.17
N THR A 112 -4.75 4.04 20.95
CA THR A 112 -4.79 4.09 22.42
C THR A 112 -3.99 5.27 22.95
N VAL A 113 -4.48 5.91 24.00
CA VAL A 113 -3.69 6.89 24.77
C VAL A 113 -2.79 6.13 25.73
N THR A 114 -1.48 6.22 25.53
CA THR A 114 -0.48 5.53 26.36
C THR A 114 0.02 6.38 27.52
N ASP A 115 -0.02 7.71 27.42
CA ASP A 115 0.27 8.63 28.52
C ASP A 115 -0.67 9.86 28.48
N PRO A 116 -1.70 9.91 29.34
CA PRO A 116 -2.63 11.04 29.42
C PRO A 116 -2.00 12.35 29.90
N GLY A 117 -0.83 12.30 30.56
CA GLY A 117 -0.15 13.50 31.05
C GLY A 117 0.68 14.21 29.97
N ASN A 118 0.96 13.52 28.87
CA ASN A 118 1.79 14.00 27.75
C ASN A 118 1.10 13.83 26.39
N ASP A 119 -0.20 13.53 26.39
CA ASP A 119 -1.03 13.28 25.20
C ASP A 119 -0.44 12.22 24.24
N LEU A 120 0.31 11.24 24.76
CA LEU A 120 0.96 10.25 23.91
C LEU A 120 -0.05 9.22 23.42
N THR A 121 -0.08 9.03 22.10
CA THR A 121 -0.94 8.05 21.44
C THR A 121 -0.14 6.94 20.76
N THR A 122 -0.73 5.76 20.68
CA THR A 122 -0.21 4.62 19.90
C THR A 122 -1.31 4.07 19.01
N THR A 123 -1.07 4.14 17.71
CA THR A 123 -1.94 3.57 16.68
C THR A 123 -1.43 2.21 16.25
N THR A 124 -2.31 1.22 16.23
CA THR A 124 -2.02 -0.14 15.74
C THR A 124 -3.04 -0.53 14.68
N SER A 125 -2.55 -0.86 13.49
CA SER A 125 -3.34 -1.36 12.38
C SER A 125 -2.91 -2.78 12.06
N THR A 126 -3.83 -3.75 12.10
CA THR A 126 -3.55 -5.17 11.89
C THR A 126 -4.52 -5.77 10.89
N ALA A 127 -4.01 -6.58 9.98
CA ALA A 127 -4.77 -7.41 9.07
C ALA A 127 -4.44 -8.89 9.29
N ASN A 128 -5.43 -9.70 9.64
CA ASN A 128 -5.33 -11.14 9.86
C ASN A 128 -6.16 -11.89 8.83
N GLY A 129 -5.51 -12.48 7.83
CA GLY A 129 -6.18 -13.27 6.81
C GLY A 129 -5.79 -14.75 6.84
N LYS A 130 -6.63 -15.56 6.19
CA LYS A 130 -6.44 -17.01 6.14
C LYS A 130 -6.81 -17.60 4.79
N ASN A 131 -6.30 -18.80 4.53
CA ASN A 131 -6.60 -19.64 3.37
C ASN A 131 -6.59 -18.86 2.04
N PHE A 132 -5.53 -18.11 1.79
CA PHE A 132 -5.34 -17.46 0.50
C PHE A 132 -4.81 -18.47 -0.51
N GLU A 133 -5.38 -18.47 -1.71
CA GLU A 133 -4.94 -19.29 -2.82
C GLU A 133 -4.94 -18.50 -4.13
N LEU A 134 -3.82 -18.54 -4.85
CA LEU A 134 -3.71 -18.12 -6.24
C LEU A 134 -3.47 -19.35 -7.12
N SER A 135 -4.46 -19.68 -7.93
CA SER A 135 -4.42 -20.81 -8.87
C SER A 135 -4.54 -20.37 -10.33
N ALA A 136 -4.63 -19.06 -10.61
CA ALA A 136 -4.75 -18.50 -11.95
C ALA A 136 -3.60 -18.92 -12.89
N LEU A 137 -2.41 -19.20 -12.35
CA LEU A 137 -1.23 -19.63 -13.10
C LEU A 137 -1.24 -21.12 -13.46
N VAL A 138 -2.06 -21.95 -12.80
CA VAL A 138 -2.05 -23.40 -12.97
C VAL A 138 -2.40 -23.81 -14.40
N SER A 139 -3.36 -23.13 -15.04
CA SER A 139 -3.76 -23.48 -16.40
C SER A 139 -2.71 -23.15 -17.46
N VAL A 140 -1.67 -22.39 -17.12
CA VAL A 140 -0.53 -22.07 -18.01
C VAL A 140 0.77 -22.75 -17.54
N GLY A 141 0.64 -23.78 -16.70
CA GLY A 141 1.76 -24.59 -16.20
C GLY A 141 2.55 -23.94 -15.06
N GLY A 142 2.05 -22.87 -14.46
CA GLY A 142 2.65 -22.23 -13.29
C GLY A 142 2.20 -22.86 -11.96
N PRO A 143 2.82 -22.43 -10.85
CA PRO A 143 2.52 -22.98 -9.54
C PRO A 143 1.16 -22.52 -9.01
N ARG A 144 0.55 -23.36 -8.16
CA ARG A 144 -0.54 -22.96 -7.28
C ARG A 144 0.06 -22.39 -5.99
N VAL A 145 -0.11 -21.10 -5.76
CA VAL A 145 0.40 -20.44 -4.54
C VAL A 145 -0.67 -20.48 -3.47
N ARG A 146 -0.29 -20.87 -2.25
CA ARG A 146 -1.20 -20.99 -1.10
C ARG A 146 -0.59 -20.39 0.15
N LEU A 147 -1.41 -19.82 1.01
CA LEU A 147 -1.07 -19.36 2.35
C LEU A 147 -2.16 -19.84 3.31
N SER A 148 -1.77 -20.50 4.39
CA SER A 148 -2.72 -20.94 5.43
C SER A 148 -3.18 -19.76 6.28
N SER A 149 -2.25 -18.91 6.69
CA SER A 149 -2.54 -17.64 7.36
C SER A 149 -1.51 -16.58 7.04
N TYR A 150 -1.90 -15.33 7.21
CA TYR A 150 -1.01 -14.19 7.20
C TYR A 150 -1.48 -13.12 8.17
N THR A 151 -0.51 -12.40 8.73
CA THR A 151 -0.74 -11.26 9.60
C THR A 151 0.17 -10.14 9.14
N VAL A 152 -0.38 -8.95 8.96
CA VAL A 152 0.37 -7.73 8.70
C VAL A 152 -0.02 -6.72 9.77
N THR A 153 0.96 -6.07 10.38
CA THR A 153 0.75 -5.12 11.47
C THR A 153 1.59 -3.87 11.22
N CYS A 154 1.00 -2.72 11.46
CA CYS A 154 1.67 -1.43 11.53
C CYS A 154 1.38 -0.83 12.90
N THR A 155 2.41 -0.39 13.62
CA THR A 155 2.30 0.32 14.88
C THR A 155 3.03 1.64 14.77
N ALA A 156 2.33 2.72 15.08
CA ALA A 156 2.85 4.08 15.13
C ALA A 156 2.71 4.65 16.53
N THR A 157 3.75 5.33 17.00
CA THR A 157 3.74 6.24 18.14
C THR A 157 4.11 7.63 17.63
N GLN A 158 4.08 8.63 18.52
CA GLN A 158 4.48 10.01 18.20
C GLN A 158 5.90 10.13 17.61
N THR A 159 6.80 9.20 17.94
CA THR A 159 8.23 9.28 17.54
C THR A 159 8.67 8.16 16.61
N GLN A 160 7.89 7.09 16.45
CA GLN A 160 8.33 5.90 15.74
C GLN A 160 7.18 5.21 15.03
N THR A 161 7.41 4.77 13.80
CA THR A 161 6.57 3.79 13.12
C THR A 161 7.32 2.47 12.96
N SER A 162 6.58 1.38 13.00
CA SER A 162 7.09 0.03 12.78
C SER A 162 6.05 -0.79 12.05
N ALA A 163 6.48 -1.54 11.05
CA ALA A 163 5.62 -2.47 10.35
C ALA A 163 6.23 -3.88 10.40
N ASN A 164 5.40 -4.87 10.67
CA ASN A 164 5.77 -6.26 10.77
C ASN A 164 4.78 -7.12 9.99
N TRP A 165 5.23 -8.27 9.53
CA TRP A 165 4.37 -9.21 8.84
C TRP A 165 4.86 -10.63 9.06
N THR A 166 3.92 -11.57 9.01
CA THR A 166 4.18 -12.99 9.14
C THR A 166 3.21 -13.77 8.27
N PHE A 167 3.60 -14.97 7.86
CA PHE A 167 2.73 -15.87 7.13
C PHE A 167 3.05 -17.33 7.50
N SER A 168 2.10 -18.21 7.25
CA SER A 168 2.24 -19.65 7.49
C SER A 168 1.68 -20.48 6.35
N GLY A 169 2.19 -21.71 6.23
CA GLY A 169 1.70 -22.68 5.25
C GLY A 169 1.84 -22.20 3.81
N LEU A 170 2.97 -21.54 3.48
CA LEU A 170 3.26 -21.14 2.11
C LEU A 170 3.50 -22.37 1.23
N GLY A 171 2.70 -22.51 0.19
CA GLY A 171 2.86 -23.49 -0.87
C GLY A 171 3.03 -22.83 -2.23
N GLY A 172 3.68 -23.53 -3.16
CA GLY A 172 3.88 -23.07 -4.55
C GLY A 172 5.05 -22.11 -4.77
N ILE A 173 5.71 -21.63 -3.71
CA ILE A 173 6.90 -20.79 -3.78
C ILE A 173 7.98 -21.41 -2.90
N THR A 174 9.17 -21.62 -3.47
CA THR A 174 10.30 -22.28 -2.78
C THR A 174 11.55 -21.43 -2.82
N GLY A 175 12.52 -21.75 -1.94
CA GLY A 175 13.81 -21.07 -1.89
C GLY A 175 13.68 -19.59 -1.54
N LEU A 176 12.89 -19.29 -0.51
CA LEU A 176 12.79 -17.94 0.05
C LEU A 176 13.90 -17.71 1.08
N PRO A 177 14.55 -16.54 1.07
CA PRO A 177 15.56 -16.19 2.06
C PRO A 177 14.94 -16.00 3.45
N SER A 178 15.73 -16.29 4.49
CA SER A 178 15.38 -16.02 5.88
C SER A 178 16.56 -15.34 6.59
N PRO A 179 16.43 -14.08 7.05
CA PRO A 179 15.27 -13.20 6.95
C PRO A 179 14.97 -12.74 5.52
N MET A 180 13.72 -12.32 5.25
CA MET A 180 13.32 -11.86 3.94
C MET A 180 13.67 -10.38 3.72
N PRO A 181 14.40 -10.02 2.65
CA PRO A 181 14.71 -8.63 2.34
C PRO A 181 13.46 -7.79 2.05
N ALA A 182 13.57 -6.46 2.15
CA ALA A 182 12.54 -5.55 1.68
C ALA A 182 12.44 -5.60 0.15
N ASN A 183 11.21 -5.52 -0.38
CA ASN A 183 10.93 -5.56 -1.82
C ASN A 183 11.49 -6.82 -2.53
N TYR A 184 11.60 -7.93 -1.80
CA TYR A 184 12.17 -9.16 -2.35
C TYR A 184 11.24 -9.73 -3.43
N THR A 185 11.75 -9.86 -4.65
CA THR A 185 10.98 -10.37 -5.78
C THR A 185 11.38 -11.81 -6.10
N LYS A 186 10.40 -12.71 -6.11
CA LYS A 186 10.56 -14.10 -6.54
C LYS A 186 9.75 -14.34 -7.82
N PRO A 187 10.40 -14.63 -8.96
CA PRO A 187 9.68 -15.01 -10.16
C PRO A 187 9.00 -16.37 -9.96
N LEU A 188 7.74 -16.46 -10.37
CA LEU A 188 6.96 -17.68 -10.44
C LEU A 188 7.08 -18.25 -11.85
N THR A 189 7.80 -19.35 -11.98
CA THR A 189 8.12 -19.95 -13.27
C THR A 189 7.32 -21.22 -13.53
N LYS A 190 7.08 -21.53 -14.81
CA LYS A 190 6.70 -22.88 -15.22
C LYS A 190 7.93 -23.79 -15.30
N SER A 191 7.72 -25.09 -15.52
CA SER A 191 8.78 -26.11 -15.54
C SER A 191 9.92 -25.83 -16.53
N ASN A 192 9.65 -25.12 -17.63
CA ASN A 192 10.67 -24.74 -18.62
C ASN A 192 11.45 -23.45 -18.24
N GLY A 193 11.25 -22.89 -17.04
CA GLY A 193 11.94 -21.70 -16.54
C GLY A 193 11.32 -20.35 -16.95
N THR A 194 10.30 -20.31 -17.81
CA THR A 194 9.64 -19.05 -18.17
C THR A 194 8.90 -18.45 -16.97
N ALA A 195 9.19 -17.19 -16.64
CA ALA A 195 8.49 -16.46 -15.59
C ALA A 195 7.09 -16.04 -16.03
N LEU A 196 6.10 -16.34 -15.21
CA LEU A 196 4.68 -16.09 -15.45
C LEU A 196 4.15 -14.95 -14.59
N ALA A 197 4.71 -14.76 -13.40
CA ALA A 197 4.39 -13.66 -12.50
C ALA A 197 5.57 -13.38 -11.58
N ASN A 198 5.59 -12.21 -10.95
CA ASN A 198 6.51 -11.85 -9.89
C ASN A 198 5.75 -11.83 -8.57
N ALA A 199 6.19 -12.64 -7.60
CA ALA A 199 5.75 -12.55 -6.22
C ALA A 199 6.70 -11.59 -5.50
N VAL A 200 6.24 -10.38 -5.24
CA VAL A 200 6.97 -9.33 -4.53
C VAL A 200 6.55 -9.36 -3.07
N PHE A 201 7.49 -9.68 -2.20
CA PHE A 201 7.29 -9.75 -0.76
C PHE A 201 7.81 -8.49 -0.08
N ASN A 202 7.22 -8.17 1.08
CA ASN A 202 7.71 -7.14 1.98
C ASN A 202 7.90 -5.78 1.26
N THR A 203 6.91 -5.38 0.48
CA THR A 203 6.94 -4.09 -0.21
C THR A 203 6.72 -2.99 0.82
N GLN A 204 7.75 -2.18 1.04
CA GLN A 204 7.72 -1.08 2.00
C GLN A 204 7.86 0.25 1.25
N THR A 205 7.00 1.21 1.57
CA THR A 205 7.14 2.60 1.11
C THR A 205 7.31 3.50 2.33
N LEU A 206 8.36 4.32 2.28
CA LEU A 206 8.72 5.28 3.33
C LEU A 206 8.82 6.68 2.70
N PRO A 207 7.78 7.51 2.79
CA PRO A 207 7.75 8.85 2.19
C PRO A 207 8.71 9.87 2.81
N GLY A 208 9.27 9.57 4.00
CA GLY A 208 10.19 10.47 4.71
C GLY A 208 9.52 11.37 5.76
N ASP A 209 8.19 11.34 5.85
CA ASP A 209 7.35 11.99 6.88
C ASP A 209 7.23 11.15 8.18
N GLY A 210 7.99 10.06 8.28
CA GLY A 210 7.90 9.11 9.38
C GLY A 210 6.81 8.05 9.21
N SER A 211 5.96 8.14 8.18
CA SER A 211 4.98 7.10 7.87
C SER A 211 5.60 5.87 7.21
N ILE A 212 4.90 4.75 7.32
CA ILE A 212 5.27 3.50 6.65
C ILE A 212 4.02 2.84 6.08
N SER A 213 4.11 2.41 4.82
CA SER A 213 3.17 1.44 4.26
C SER A 213 3.88 0.14 3.94
N LEU A 214 3.21 -0.96 4.26
CA LEU A 214 3.72 -2.31 4.11
C LEU A 214 2.67 -3.14 3.37
N THR A 215 3.09 -3.76 2.28
CA THR A 215 2.35 -4.84 1.63
C THR A 215 3.15 -6.12 1.81
N MET A 216 2.50 -7.14 2.38
CA MET A 216 3.18 -8.40 2.64
C MET A 216 3.55 -9.12 1.35
N LEU A 217 2.59 -9.27 0.45
CA LEU A 217 2.77 -10.02 -0.79
C LEU A 217 1.93 -9.40 -1.90
N ARG A 218 2.58 -9.11 -3.02
CA ARG A 218 1.96 -8.68 -4.26
C ARG A 218 2.36 -9.63 -5.39
N PHE A 219 1.40 -10.01 -6.21
CA PHE A 219 1.64 -10.75 -7.45
C PHE A 219 1.45 -9.82 -8.62
N ASP A 220 2.50 -9.62 -9.40
CA ASP A 220 2.47 -8.87 -10.64
C ASP A 220 2.53 -9.87 -11.80
N PHE A 221 1.45 -10.00 -12.58
CA PHE A 221 1.41 -10.95 -13.69
C PHE A 221 2.30 -10.47 -14.84
N LEU A 222 3.08 -11.39 -15.43
CA LEU A 222 3.93 -11.11 -16.57
C LEU A 222 3.20 -11.45 -17.88
N PRO A 223 3.53 -10.78 -19.00
CA PRO A 223 2.87 -11.02 -20.29
C PRO A 223 2.89 -12.48 -20.74
N ALA A 224 3.95 -13.23 -20.40
CA ALA A 224 4.10 -14.64 -20.75
C ALA A 224 3.03 -15.55 -20.11
N SER A 225 2.32 -15.09 -19.08
CA SER A 225 1.19 -15.82 -18.50
C SER A 225 -0.12 -15.65 -19.27
N GLY A 226 -0.22 -14.65 -20.17
CA GLY A 226 -1.49 -14.25 -20.77
C GLY A 226 -2.48 -13.62 -19.78
N ILE A 227 -2.00 -13.21 -18.60
CA ILE A 227 -2.76 -12.55 -17.54
C ILE A 227 -2.19 -11.14 -17.35
N THR A 228 -3.06 -10.15 -17.22
CA THR A 228 -2.69 -8.76 -16.91
C THR A 228 -3.28 -8.34 -15.58
N GLY A 229 -2.62 -7.42 -14.88
CA GLY A 229 -3.05 -6.91 -13.57
C GLY A 229 -2.25 -7.48 -12.40
N SER A 230 -2.82 -7.43 -11.21
CA SER A 230 -2.12 -7.81 -9.98
C SER A 230 -3.07 -8.32 -8.88
N VAL A 231 -2.47 -8.95 -7.88
CA VAL A 231 -3.14 -9.39 -6.66
C VAL A 231 -2.32 -8.91 -5.47
N THR A 232 -2.96 -8.25 -4.52
CA THR A 232 -2.34 -7.77 -3.28
C THR A 232 -2.89 -8.57 -2.12
N VAL A 233 -2.01 -9.01 -1.21
CA VAL A 233 -2.36 -9.81 -0.03
C VAL A 233 -1.74 -9.16 1.19
N GLY A 234 -2.61 -8.71 2.10
CA GLY A 234 -2.24 -8.07 3.36
C GLY A 234 -1.51 -6.74 3.16
N ARG A 235 -2.18 -5.65 3.52
CA ARG A 235 -1.61 -4.30 3.46
C ARG A 235 -1.94 -3.55 4.73
N THR A 236 -0.99 -2.77 5.20
CA THR A 236 -1.15 -1.87 6.34
C THR A 236 -0.39 -0.58 6.08
N ALA A 237 -0.88 0.53 6.60
CA ALA A 237 -0.13 1.77 6.70
C ALA A 237 -0.38 2.42 8.04
N CYS A 238 0.61 3.16 8.53
CA CYS A 238 0.47 3.99 9.72
C CYS A 238 1.43 5.17 9.65
N SER A 239 1.03 6.29 10.23
CA SER A 239 1.87 7.48 10.38
C SER A 239 2.01 7.84 11.85
N PRO A 240 3.08 8.55 12.25
CA PRO A 240 3.20 9.05 13.61
C PRO A 240 1.95 9.86 13.98
N THR A 241 1.40 9.57 15.15
CA THR A 241 0.24 10.28 15.68
C THR A 241 0.72 11.35 16.67
N PRO A 242 0.17 12.57 16.63
CA PRO A 242 0.50 13.60 17.60
C PRO A 242 0.11 13.19 19.03
#